data_AF-A0A7J7X935-F1
#
_entry.id   AF-A0A7J7X935-F1
#
_cell.length_a   1.000
_cell.length_b   1.000
_cell.length_c   1.000
_cell.angle_alpha   90.00
_cell.angle_beta   90.00
_cell.angle_gamma   90.00
#
_symmetry.space_group_name_H-M   'P 1'
#
loop_
_entity.id
_entity.type
_entity.pdbx_description
1 polymer ?
#
loop_
_entity_poly.entity_id
_entity_poly.type
_entity_poly.pdbx_seq_one_letter_code
_entity_poly.pdbx_strand_id
1 'polypeptide(L)'
;MAFLTPQGVKKVFQLQKPEGREHLRNLLNWEKFDEVRDSRRSILLDTFYESIIFAVGKGFPWVEVVQVVKFTQELLQETKGCSITQAITILRNKLSDYQGQFNTTHLLALCDYFYNTFIRHYRLYQYVLGQDQEVNLTINHVEVCVPPQPLPLAEGKDRDLCNLEQQLAELTTAEMQKRTNVLLLKEALHLEQEHMLQKKFSEMAVQQRRVLKREELENLINEAIHIQIKCLKELLQYEIQTTFDILDLKLQKKTLNLNAPIPFPLSISGQPGQDESLKTNKARKAKKAKDKRQSKDSLKKNH
;
A
#
# COMPACT_ATOMS: atom_id res chain seq x y z
N MET A 1 -5.08 38.24 -29.65
CA MET A 1 -5.33 39.17 -28.53
C MET A 1 -6.45 38.59 -27.68
N ALA A 2 -6.22 38.42 -26.38
CA ALA A 2 -7.22 37.91 -25.45
C ALA A 2 -8.29 38.98 -25.19
N PHE A 3 -9.56 38.66 -25.46
CA PHE A 3 -10.66 39.59 -25.24
C PHE A 3 -11.31 39.31 -23.88
N LEU A 4 -10.76 39.94 -22.83
CA LEU A 4 -11.45 40.01 -21.54
C LEU A 4 -12.77 40.77 -21.75
N THR A 5 -13.89 40.06 -21.65
CA THR A 5 -15.23 40.65 -21.74
C THR A 5 -15.80 40.87 -20.34
N PRO A 6 -16.63 41.92 -20.13
CA PRO A 6 -17.28 42.15 -18.83
C PRO A 6 -18.09 40.94 -18.35
N GLN A 7 -18.73 40.22 -19.27
CA GLN A 7 -19.46 38.99 -18.96
C GLN A 7 -18.55 37.83 -18.57
N GLY A 8 -17.39 37.69 -19.22
CA GLY A 8 -16.40 36.67 -18.87
C GLY A 8 -15.84 36.90 -17.47
N VAL A 9 -15.45 38.13 -17.15
CA VAL A 9 -14.92 38.48 -15.82
C VAL A 9 -15.98 38.33 -14.72
N LYS A 10 -17.25 38.65 -15.02
CA LYS A 10 -18.36 38.38 -14.11
C LYS A 10 -18.51 36.90 -13.78
N LYS A 11 -18.33 36.01 -14.77
CA LYS A 11 -18.35 34.55 -14.56
C LYS A 11 -17.18 34.10 -13.69
N VAL A 12 -15.98 34.66 -13.86
CA VAL A 12 -14.81 34.36 -13.00
C VAL A 12 -15.14 34.59 -11.52
N PHE A 13 -15.82 35.70 -11.19
CA PHE A 13 -16.20 36.03 -9.81
C PHE A 13 -17.31 35.11 -9.24
N GLN A 14 -18.20 34.59 -10.09
CA GLN A 14 -19.32 33.74 -9.66
C GLN A 14 -18.91 32.30 -9.34
N LEU A 15 -17.78 31.84 -9.89
CA LEU A 15 -17.26 30.49 -9.70
C LEU A 15 -16.42 30.39 -8.43
N GLN A 16 -16.23 29.16 -7.92
CA GLN A 16 -15.28 28.95 -6.83
C GLN A 16 -13.85 29.20 -7.32
N LYS A 17 -12.94 29.62 -6.43
CA LYS A 17 -11.55 30.01 -6.78
C LYS A 17 -10.85 29.09 -7.80
N PRO A 18 -10.83 27.74 -7.67
CA PRO A 18 -10.16 26.89 -8.66
C PRO A 18 -10.81 26.97 -10.05
N GLU A 19 -12.13 26.92 -10.13
CA GLU A 19 -12.90 26.99 -11.37
C GLU A 19 -12.83 28.40 -12.01
N GLY A 20 -12.87 29.44 -11.18
CA GLY A 20 -12.72 30.83 -11.61
C GLY A 20 -11.35 31.11 -12.20
N ARG A 21 -10.29 30.57 -11.59
CA ARG A 21 -8.92 30.65 -12.14
C ARG A 21 -8.81 29.94 -13.48
N GLU A 22 -9.37 28.74 -13.62
CA GLU A 22 -9.38 28.03 -14.90
C GLU A 22 -10.17 28.79 -15.97
N HIS A 23 -11.30 29.39 -15.60
CA HIS A 23 -12.08 30.23 -16.50
C HIS A 23 -11.30 31.49 -16.93
N LEU A 24 -10.60 32.15 -16.01
CA LEU A 24 -9.76 33.30 -16.30
C LEU A 24 -8.60 32.94 -17.24
N ARG A 25 -7.95 31.79 -17.04
CA ARG A 25 -6.92 31.26 -17.95
C ARG A 25 -7.45 31.13 -19.37
N ASN A 26 -8.65 30.57 -19.52
CA ASN A 26 -9.30 30.42 -20.82
C ASN A 26 -9.60 31.79 -21.47
N LEU A 27 -10.06 32.78 -20.69
CA LEU A 27 -10.30 34.14 -21.20
C LEU A 27 -9.03 34.86 -21.65
N LEU A 28 -7.90 34.56 -21.00
CA LEU A 28 -6.58 35.08 -21.34
C LEU A 28 -5.94 34.35 -22.53
N ASN A 29 -6.59 33.30 -23.08
CA ASN A 29 -6.05 32.40 -24.10
C ASN A 29 -4.69 31.78 -23.70
N TRP A 30 -4.53 31.46 -22.42
CA TRP A 30 -3.33 30.79 -21.94
C TRP A 30 -3.46 29.27 -22.11
N GLU A 31 -2.40 28.64 -22.63
CA GLU A 31 -2.31 27.18 -22.72
C GLU A 31 -2.47 26.53 -21.34
N LYS A 32 -2.99 25.30 -21.32
CA LYS A 32 -3.09 24.55 -20.07
C LYS A 32 -1.66 24.24 -19.59
N PHE A 33 -1.33 24.70 -18.39
CA PHE A 33 -0.05 24.43 -17.76
C PHE A 33 -0.28 23.68 -16.45
N ASP A 34 0.73 22.92 -16.03
CA ASP A 34 0.75 22.28 -14.72
C ASP A 34 1.11 23.36 -13.69
N GLU A 35 0.16 23.72 -12.82
CA GLU A 35 0.37 24.78 -11.81
C GLU A 35 1.51 24.48 -10.84
N VAL A 36 1.86 23.21 -10.65
CA VAL A 36 2.96 22.77 -9.78
C VAL A 36 4.30 22.93 -10.48
N ARG A 37 4.37 22.59 -11.77
CA ARG A 37 5.61 22.71 -12.56
C ARG A 37 5.88 24.14 -13.06
N ASP A 38 4.83 24.88 -13.39
CA ASP A 38 4.90 26.27 -13.86
C ASP A 38 4.31 27.22 -12.80
N SER A 39 5.04 27.30 -11.69
CA SER A 39 4.74 28.17 -10.54
C SER A 39 4.58 29.64 -10.97
N ARG A 40 5.37 30.08 -11.96
CA ARG A 40 5.34 31.45 -12.47
C ARG A 40 4.01 31.79 -13.12
N ARG A 41 3.54 30.98 -14.08
CA ARG A 41 2.23 31.21 -14.69
C ARG A 41 1.11 31.07 -13.67
N SER A 42 1.24 30.17 -12.70
CA SER A 42 0.27 30.03 -11.60
C SER A 42 0.16 31.31 -10.75
N ILE A 43 1.29 31.89 -10.32
CA ILE A 43 1.33 33.12 -9.52
C ILE A 43 0.80 34.32 -10.29
N LEU A 44 1.13 34.44 -11.59
CA LEU A 44 0.59 35.51 -12.42
C LEU A 44 -0.93 35.39 -12.59
N LEU A 45 -1.44 34.17 -12.80
CA LEU A 45 -2.87 33.91 -12.88
C LEU A 45 -3.58 34.25 -11.57
N ASP A 46 -2.98 33.91 -10.42
CA ASP A 46 -3.47 34.33 -9.10
C ASP A 46 -3.49 35.84 -8.96
N THR A 47 -2.44 36.53 -9.41
CA THR A 47 -2.38 38.01 -9.34
C THR A 47 -3.52 38.66 -10.13
N PHE A 48 -3.85 38.13 -11.31
CA PHE A 48 -4.99 38.60 -12.11
C PHE A 48 -6.33 38.23 -11.49
N TYR A 49 -6.45 37.05 -10.87
CA TYR A 49 -7.66 36.66 -10.17
C TYR A 49 -7.91 37.59 -8.98
N GLU A 50 -6.90 37.82 -8.13
CA GLU A 50 -7.02 38.69 -6.96
C GLU A 50 -7.31 40.16 -7.34
N SER A 51 -6.81 40.64 -8.48
CA SER A 51 -7.15 41.99 -8.96
C SER A 51 -8.62 42.10 -9.40
N ILE A 52 -9.23 41.04 -9.93
CA ILE A 52 -10.68 40.95 -10.19
C ILE A 52 -11.45 40.96 -8.87
N ILE A 53 -11.08 40.11 -7.91
CA ILE A 53 -11.75 40.03 -6.61
C ILE A 53 -11.70 41.37 -5.89
N PHE A 54 -10.54 42.03 -5.91
CA PHE A 54 -10.36 43.37 -5.38
C PHE A 54 -11.31 44.39 -6.03
N ALA A 55 -11.31 44.47 -7.37
CA ALA A 55 -12.10 45.47 -8.09
C ALA A 55 -13.60 45.26 -7.86
N VAL A 56 -14.07 44.02 -7.88
CA VAL A 56 -15.48 43.69 -7.55
C VAL A 56 -15.79 44.01 -6.09
N GLY A 57 -14.91 43.66 -5.15
CA GLY A 57 -15.08 43.94 -3.72
C GLY A 57 -15.09 45.43 -3.37
N LYS A 58 -14.42 46.27 -4.18
CA LYS A 58 -14.47 47.74 -4.07
C LYS A 58 -15.63 48.39 -4.84
N GLY A 59 -16.44 47.61 -5.56
CA GLY A 59 -17.63 48.09 -6.25
C GLY A 59 -17.40 48.65 -7.65
N PHE A 60 -16.31 48.26 -8.32
CA PHE A 60 -16.03 48.73 -9.69
C PHE A 60 -17.08 48.19 -10.67
N PRO A 61 -17.56 49.00 -11.63
CA PRO A 61 -18.37 48.52 -12.74
C PRO A 61 -17.64 47.44 -13.55
N TRP A 62 -18.36 46.45 -14.09
CA TRP A 62 -17.75 45.32 -14.82
C TRP A 62 -16.85 45.75 -16.00
N VAL A 63 -17.13 46.90 -16.62
CA VAL A 63 -16.29 47.48 -17.68
C VAL A 63 -14.95 47.94 -17.12
N GLU A 64 -14.95 48.57 -15.94
CA GLU A 64 -13.75 49.01 -15.24
C GLU A 64 -12.97 47.82 -14.67
N VAL A 65 -13.63 46.76 -14.20
CA VAL A 65 -12.94 45.53 -13.74
C VAL A 65 -12.08 44.93 -14.86
N VAL A 66 -12.56 44.93 -16.11
CA VAL A 66 -11.76 44.51 -17.27
C VAL A 66 -10.52 45.39 -17.43
N GLN A 67 -10.66 46.70 -17.23
CA GLN A 67 -9.52 47.63 -17.30
C GLN A 67 -8.53 47.42 -16.16
N VAL A 68 -8.99 47.05 -14.96
CA VAL A 68 -8.10 46.70 -13.83
C VAL A 68 -7.20 45.52 -14.19
N VAL A 69 -7.74 44.48 -14.82
CA VAL A 69 -6.94 43.32 -15.23
C VAL A 69 -5.92 43.71 -16.30
N LYS A 70 -6.31 44.51 -17.30
CA LYS A 70 -5.39 45.02 -18.31
C LYS A 70 -4.29 45.89 -17.72
N PHE A 71 -4.66 46.81 -16.82
CA PHE A 71 -3.72 47.63 -16.06
C PHE A 71 -2.73 46.75 -15.28
N THR A 72 -3.23 45.72 -14.59
CA THR A 72 -2.39 44.77 -13.84
C THR A 72 -1.39 44.08 -14.78
N GLN A 73 -1.86 43.61 -15.93
CA GLN A 73 -1.03 42.92 -16.92
C GLN A 73 0.08 43.83 -17.45
N GLU A 74 -0.26 45.05 -17.86
CA GLU A 74 0.69 46.02 -18.38
C GLU A 74 1.72 46.41 -17.32
N LEU A 75 1.27 46.70 -16.09
CA LEU A 75 2.15 47.05 -14.97
C LEU A 75 3.18 45.95 -14.70
N LEU A 76 2.74 44.68 -14.62
CA LEU A 76 3.65 43.55 -14.37
C LEU A 76 4.65 43.34 -15.51
N GLN A 77 4.25 43.58 -16.76
CA GLN A 77 5.14 43.47 -17.91
C GLN A 77 6.19 44.59 -17.95
N GLU A 78 5.78 45.84 -17.74
CA GLU A 78 6.67 47.00 -17.83
C GLU A 78 7.65 47.12 -16.66
N THR A 79 7.29 46.54 -15.51
CA THR A 79 8.16 46.56 -14.32
C THR A 79 9.14 45.40 -14.26
N LYS A 80 9.09 44.45 -15.20
CA LYS A 80 9.99 43.28 -15.21
C LYS A 80 11.45 43.72 -15.33
N GLY A 81 12.26 43.41 -14.32
CA GLY A 81 13.70 43.75 -14.29
C GLY A 81 14.00 45.19 -13.88
N CYS A 82 13.00 45.99 -13.50
CA CYS A 82 13.18 47.37 -13.08
C CYS A 82 13.56 47.48 -11.59
N SER A 83 14.15 48.61 -11.20
CA SER A 83 14.32 48.95 -9.79
C SER A 83 12.99 49.37 -9.15
N ILE A 84 12.89 49.32 -7.81
CA ILE A 84 11.67 49.72 -7.09
C ILE A 84 11.29 51.19 -7.37
N THR A 85 12.28 52.08 -7.48
CA THR A 85 12.06 53.50 -7.81
C THR A 85 11.47 53.66 -9.20
N GLN A 86 11.96 52.88 -10.18
CA GLN A 86 11.40 52.87 -11.54
C GLN A 86 9.98 52.31 -11.54
N ALA A 87 9.70 51.25 -10.78
CA ALA A 87 8.36 50.68 -10.69
C ALA A 87 7.33 51.65 -10.09
N ILE A 88 7.71 52.47 -9.11
CA ILE A 88 6.85 53.52 -8.57
C ILE A 88 6.56 54.58 -9.64
N THR A 89 7.56 54.94 -10.44
CA THR A 89 7.38 55.89 -11.56
C THR A 89 6.47 55.29 -12.65
N ILE A 90 6.65 54.02 -13.01
CA ILE A 90 5.79 53.30 -13.96
C ILE A 90 4.35 53.26 -13.46
N LEU A 91 4.14 52.90 -12.18
CA LEU A 91 2.82 52.90 -11.56
C LEU A 91 2.16 54.28 -11.62
N ARG A 92 2.90 55.35 -11.31
CA ARG A 92 2.41 56.72 -11.41
C ARG A 92 2.00 57.07 -12.84
N ASN A 93 2.85 56.78 -13.82
CA ASN A 93 2.57 57.09 -15.23
C ASN A 93 1.34 56.33 -15.72
N LYS A 94 1.24 55.03 -15.41
CA LYS A 94 0.07 54.21 -15.76
C LYS A 94 -1.22 54.70 -15.11
N LEU A 95 -1.18 55.14 -13.86
CA LEU A 95 -2.36 55.72 -13.22
C LEU A 95 -2.81 57.00 -13.94
N SER A 96 -1.89 57.82 -14.43
CA SER A 96 -2.20 59.00 -15.25
C SER A 96 -2.83 58.61 -16.60
N ASP A 97 -2.29 57.59 -17.28
CA ASP A 97 -2.81 57.11 -18.57
C ASP A 97 -4.25 56.59 -18.46
N TYR A 98 -4.59 55.99 -17.32
CA TYR A 98 -5.92 55.42 -17.05
C TYR A 98 -6.88 56.38 -16.35
N GLN A 99 -6.50 57.64 -16.13
CA GLN A 99 -7.35 58.65 -15.46
C GLN A 99 -8.69 58.90 -16.18
N GLY A 100 -8.74 58.70 -17.50
CA GLY A 100 -9.98 58.80 -18.28
C GLY A 100 -10.88 57.55 -18.24
N GLN A 101 -10.40 56.44 -17.67
CA GLN A 101 -11.10 55.15 -17.66
C GLN A 101 -11.69 54.78 -16.29
N PHE A 102 -11.23 55.43 -15.23
CA PHE A 102 -11.68 55.19 -13.86
C PHE A 102 -12.16 56.49 -13.21
N ASN A 103 -13.15 56.36 -12.32
CA ASN A 103 -13.54 57.45 -11.44
C ASN A 103 -12.41 57.76 -10.44
N THR A 104 -12.35 59.00 -9.93
CA THR A 104 -11.32 59.44 -8.99
C THR A 104 -11.20 58.52 -7.76
N THR A 105 -12.34 58.08 -7.21
CA THR A 105 -12.39 57.15 -6.07
C THR A 105 -11.82 55.78 -6.41
N HIS A 106 -12.14 55.25 -7.59
CA HIS A 106 -11.65 53.96 -8.07
C HIS A 106 -10.14 54.01 -8.37
N LEU A 107 -9.66 55.12 -8.93
CA LEU A 107 -8.24 55.32 -9.19
C LEU A 107 -7.42 55.40 -7.90
N LEU A 108 -7.93 56.09 -6.87
CA LEU A 108 -7.31 56.10 -5.54
C LEU A 108 -7.30 54.70 -4.91
N ALA A 109 -8.40 53.95 -5.00
CA ALA A 109 -8.47 52.58 -4.51
C ALA A 109 -7.48 51.66 -5.24
N LEU A 110 -7.33 51.83 -6.55
CA LEU A 110 -6.39 51.07 -7.38
C LEU A 110 -4.93 51.38 -6.99
N CYS A 111 -4.62 52.65 -6.77
CA CYS A 111 -3.30 53.09 -6.30
C CYS A 111 -2.96 52.45 -4.94
N ASP A 112 -3.88 52.53 -3.98
CA ASP A 112 -3.70 51.94 -2.65
C ASP A 112 -3.54 50.41 -2.71
N TYR A 113 -4.30 49.74 -3.58
CA TYR A 113 -4.18 48.31 -3.82
C TYR A 113 -2.78 47.93 -4.31
N PHE A 114 -2.29 48.55 -5.38
CA PHE A 114 -0.96 48.24 -5.92
C PHE A 114 0.17 48.67 -5.00
N TYR A 115 -0.02 49.74 -4.23
CA TYR A 115 0.96 50.12 -3.22
C TYR A 115 1.11 49.03 -2.15
N ASN A 116 -0.02 48.56 -1.59
CA ASN A 116 -0.01 47.58 -0.50
C ASN A 116 0.28 46.14 -0.94
N THR A 117 -0.09 45.78 -2.16
CA THR A 117 0.11 44.41 -2.68
C THR A 117 1.40 44.29 -3.47
N PHE A 118 1.59 45.11 -4.50
CA PHE A 118 2.69 44.99 -5.46
C PHE A 118 3.96 45.70 -4.98
N ILE A 119 3.89 47.00 -4.65
CA ILE A 119 5.08 47.79 -4.28
C ILE A 119 5.67 47.33 -2.94
N ARG A 120 4.83 47.09 -1.93
CA ARG A 120 5.28 46.59 -0.62
C ARG A 120 6.04 45.26 -0.73
N HIS A 121 5.66 44.41 -1.68
CA HIS A 121 6.26 43.10 -1.91
C HIS A 121 7.07 43.04 -3.22
N TYR A 122 7.57 44.18 -3.70
CA TYR A 122 8.16 44.31 -5.04
C TYR A 122 9.29 43.31 -5.31
N ARG A 123 10.13 43.02 -4.31
CA ARG A 123 11.22 42.04 -4.44
C ARG A 123 10.70 40.63 -4.74
N LEU A 124 9.56 40.23 -4.17
CA LEU A 124 8.94 38.92 -4.43
C LEU A 124 8.38 38.87 -5.86
N TYR A 125 7.72 39.94 -6.30
CA TYR A 125 7.24 40.03 -7.68
C TYR A 125 8.41 40.01 -8.68
N GLN A 126 9.51 40.73 -8.41
CA GLN A 126 10.69 40.69 -9.28
C GLN A 126 11.37 39.32 -9.31
N TYR A 127 11.35 38.57 -8.21
CA TYR A 127 11.83 37.19 -8.21
C TYR A 127 11.03 36.31 -9.19
N VAL A 128 9.70 36.41 -9.16
CA VAL A 128 8.80 35.64 -10.05
C VAL A 128 8.85 36.15 -11.50
N LEU A 129 8.98 37.46 -11.71
CA LEU A 129 8.97 38.09 -13.03
C LEU A 129 10.32 38.01 -13.75
N GLY A 130 11.42 38.10 -13.01
CA GLY A 130 12.76 38.34 -13.55
C GLY A 130 13.58 37.08 -13.85
N GLN A 131 13.35 35.96 -13.16
CA GLN A 131 14.13 34.73 -13.34
C GLN A 131 13.30 33.66 -14.07
N ASP A 132 13.90 32.98 -15.04
CA ASP A 132 13.37 31.71 -15.53
C ASP A 132 13.76 30.63 -14.51
N GLN A 133 12.77 30.10 -13.80
CA GLN A 133 12.99 29.12 -12.76
C GLN A 133 13.14 27.74 -13.42
N GLU A 134 14.37 27.22 -13.48
CA GLU A 134 14.58 25.79 -13.76
C GLU A 134 14.14 24.99 -12.53
N VAL A 135 12.84 24.71 -12.42
CA VAL A 135 12.31 23.92 -11.32
C VAL A 135 12.66 22.44 -11.59
N ASN A 136 13.78 21.99 -11.04
CA ASN A 136 14.15 20.58 -11.01
C ASN A 136 13.26 19.83 -10.00
N LEU A 137 11.96 19.68 -10.31
CA LEU A 137 11.04 18.89 -9.49
C LEU A 137 11.26 17.41 -9.79
N THR A 138 11.89 16.71 -8.86
CA THR A 138 11.90 15.24 -8.85
C THR A 138 10.55 14.76 -8.31
N ILE A 139 9.56 14.60 -9.19
CA ILE A 139 8.24 14.08 -8.81
C ILE A 139 8.32 12.55 -8.69
N ASN A 140 8.63 12.07 -7.48
CA ASN A 140 8.56 10.63 -7.17
C ASN A 140 7.09 10.23 -6.98
N HIS A 141 6.55 9.43 -7.89
CA HIS A 141 5.23 8.83 -7.71
C HIS A 141 5.36 7.67 -6.72
N VAL A 142 4.83 7.87 -5.51
CA VAL A 142 4.75 6.81 -4.49
C VAL A 142 3.38 6.17 -4.62
N GLU A 143 3.35 4.95 -5.15
CA GLU A 143 2.14 4.15 -5.19
C GLU A 143 1.92 3.55 -3.80
N VAL A 144 0.88 4.02 -3.11
CA VAL A 144 0.49 3.51 -1.79
C VAL A 144 -0.36 2.26 -2.01
N CYS A 145 0.27 1.09 -1.95
CA CYS A 145 -0.44 -0.18 -2.02
C CYS A 145 -1.31 -0.38 -0.77
N VAL A 146 -2.62 -0.56 -0.97
CA VAL A 146 -3.54 -0.95 0.10
C VAL A 146 -3.28 -2.42 0.44
N PRO A 147 -3.18 -2.81 1.74
CA PRO A 147 -3.02 -4.21 2.11
C PRO A 147 -4.19 -5.05 1.57
N PRO A 148 -3.94 -6.30 1.15
CA PRO A 148 -4.99 -7.17 0.63
C PRO A 148 -6.08 -7.36 1.69
N GLN A 149 -7.33 -7.44 1.23
CA GLN A 149 -8.47 -7.61 2.11
C GLN A 149 -8.34 -8.96 2.85
N PRO A 150 -8.50 -8.99 4.19
CA PRO A 150 -8.38 -10.22 4.94
C PRO A 150 -9.45 -11.22 4.51
N LEU A 151 -9.07 -12.50 4.50
CA LEU A 151 -9.98 -13.60 4.20
C LEU A 151 -11.11 -13.68 5.24
N PRO A 152 -12.28 -14.25 4.87
CA PRO A 152 -13.38 -14.47 5.80
C PRO A 152 -12.96 -15.28 7.03
N LEU A 153 -13.50 -14.96 8.20
CA LEU A 153 -13.23 -15.70 9.44
C LEU A 153 -13.62 -17.19 9.38
N ALA A 154 -14.50 -17.56 8.45
CA ALA A 154 -14.87 -18.95 8.19
C ALA A 154 -13.68 -19.80 7.67
N GLU A 155 -12.69 -19.15 7.05
CA GLU A 155 -11.43 -19.79 6.63
C GLU A 155 -10.37 -19.77 7.74
N GLY A 156 -10.69 -19.14 8.88
CA GLY A 156 -9.82 -19.12 10.04
C GLY A 156 -9.68 -20.52 10.64
N LYS A 157 -8.43 -20.94 10.89
CA LYS A 157 -8.16 -22.09 11.74
C LYS A 157 -8.20 -21.67 13.20
N ASP A 158 -8.65 -22.60 14.05
CA ASP A 158 -8.54 -22.45 15.49
C ASP A 158 -7.06 -22.29 15.90
N ARG A 159 -6.82 -21.42 16.89
CA ARG A 159 -5.48 -21.07 17.33
C ARG A 159 -4.74 -22.28 17.90
N ASP A 160 -5.43 -23.13 18.67
CA ASP A 160 -4.81 -24.28 19.31
C ASP A 160 -4.52 -25.38 18.29
N LEU A 161 -5.39 -25.53 17.28
CA LEU A 161 -5.13 -26.42 16.14
C LEU A 161 -3.94 -25.94 15.30
N CYS A 162 -3.83 -24.63 15.04
CA CYS A 162 -2.70 -24.04 14.33
C CYS A 162 -1.38 -24.24 15.09
N ASN A 163 -1.38 -23.99 16.41
CA ASN A 163 -0.21 -24.21 17.25
C ASN A 163 0.21 -25.68 17.28
N LEU A 164 -0.76 -26.61 17.33
CA LEU A 164 -0.49 -28.04 17.29
C LEU A 164 0.12 -28.44 15.94
N GLU A 165 -0.43 -27.96 14.82
CA GLU A 165 0.13 -28.20 13.47
C GLU A 165 1.58 -27.70 13.37
N GLN A 166 1.87 -26.52 13.91
CA GLN A 166 3.22 -25.96 13.95
C GLN A 166 4.17 -26.85 14.76
N GLN A 167 3.80 -27.23 15.99
CA GLN A 167 4.63 -28.10 16.84
C GLN A 167 4.88 -29.47 16.19
N LEU A 168 3.88 -30.05 15.52
CA LEU A 168 4.04 -31.30 14.79
C LEU A 168 4.97 -31.16 13.58
N ALA A 169 4.93 -30.02 12.88
CA ALA A 169 5.85 -29.72 11.79
C ALA A 169 7.29 -29.61 12.30
N GLU A 170 7.52 -28.87 13.40
CA GLU A 170 8.83 -28.72 14.04
C GLU A 170 9.42 -30.06 14.50
N LEU A 171 8.63 -30.92 15.14
CA LEU A 171 9.10 -32.26 15.51
C LEU A 171 9.41 -33.13 14.29
N THR A 172 8.64 -32.99 13.22
CA THR A 172 8.85 -33.78 11.99
C THR A 172 10.11 -33.32 11.25
N THR A 173 10.40 -32.02 11.21
CA THR A 173 11.64 -31.50 10.63
C THR A 173 12.85 -31.87 11.48
N ALA A 174 12.74 -31.80 12.81
CA ALA A 174 13.81 -32.25 13.73
C ALA A 174 14.12 -33.75 13.55
N GLU A 175 13.09 -34.60 13.43
CA GLU A 175 13.26 -36.03 13.15
C GLU A 175 13.97 -36.24 11.81
N MET A 176 13.54 -35.55 10.76
CA MET A 176 14.15 -35.65 9.43
C MET A 176 15.61 -35.20 9.45
N GLN A 177 15.92 -34.08 10.12
CA GLN A 177 17.27 -33.57 10.27
C GLN A 177 18.18 -34.59 10.97
N LYS A 178 17.71 -35.23 12.05
CA LYS A 178 18.48 -36.28 12.75
C LYS A 178 18.80 -37.46 11.84
N ARG A 179 17.83 -37.91 11.02
CA ARG A 179 18.05 -38.98 10.03
C ARG A 179 19.05 -38.57 8.95
N THR A 180 18.97 -37.35 8.45
CA THR A 180 19.92 -36.83 7.46
C THR A 180 21.33 -36.74 8.04
N ASN A 181 21.49 -36.28 9.28
CA ASN A 181 22.79 -36.19 9.94
C ASN A 181 23.47 -37.56 10.08
N VAL A 182 22.72 -38.62 10.36
CA VAL A 182 23.26 -39.99 10.40
C VAL A 182 23.81 -40.41 9.05
N LEU A 183 23.09 -40.12 7.96
CA LEU A 183 23.56 -40.43 6.60
C LEU A 183 24.84 -39.68 6.26
N LEU A 184 24.88 -38.38 6.54
CA LEU A 184 26.06 -37.54 6.31
C LEU A 184 27.27 -38.00 7.13
N LEU A 185 27.07 -38.36 8.40
CA LEU A 185 28.15 -38.87 9.23
C LEU A 185 28.68 -40.20 8.69
N LYS A 186 27.80 -41.10 8.26
CA LYS A 186 28.20 -42.39 7.67
C LYS A 186 29.06 -42.19 6.42
N GLU A 187 28.69 -41.25 5.56
CA GLU A 187 29.49 -40.87 4.38
C GLU A 187 30.83 -40.25 4.78
N ALA A 188 30.84 -39.33 5.75
CA ALA A 188 32.07 -38.69 6.23
C ALA A 188 33.05 -39.69 6.85
N LEU A 189 32.57 -40.60 7.70
CA LEU A 189 33.39 -41.65 8.31
C LEU A 189 33.92 -42.63 7.27
N HIS A 190 33.14 -42.94 6.23
CA HIS A 190 33.61 -43.78 5.12
C HIS A 190 34.78 -43.12 4.38
N LEU A 191 34.64 -41.83 4.05
CA LEU A 191 35.72 -41.06 3.40
C LEU A 191 36.96 -40.94 4.29
N GLU A 192 36.78 -40.73 5.59
CA GLU A 192 37.88 -40.67 6.55
C GLU A 192 38.60 -42.02 6.65
N GLN A 193 37.85 -43.12 6.69
CA GLN A 193 38.39 -44.49 6.67
C GLN A 193 39.24 -44.73 5.41
N GLU A 194 38.71 -44.43 4.23
CA GLU A 194 39.45 -44.56 2.96
C GLU A 194 40.73 -43.74 2.96
N HIS A 195 40.66 -42.49 3.40
CA HIS A 195 41.81 -41.60 3.48
C HIS A 195 42.88 -42.11 4.47
N MET A 196 42.48 -42.56 5.66
CA MET A 196 43.40 -43.13 6.65
C MET A 196 44.11 -44.37 6.11
N LEU A 197 43.36 -45.28 5.48
CA LEU A 197 43.91 -46.48 4.85
C LEU A 197 44.87 -46.13 3.71
N GLN A 198 44.46 -45.24 2.80
CA GLN A 198 45.29 -44.80 1.68
C GLN A 198 46.58 -44.14 2.15
N LYS A 199 46.52 -43.30 3.19
CA LYS A 199 47.70 -42.69 3.80
C LYS A 199 48.65 -43.75 4.35
N LYS A 200 48.15 -44.74 5.09
CA LYS A 200 48.96 -45.84 5.63
C LYS A 200 49.58 -46.70 4.54
N PHE A 201 48.83 -47.02 3.48
CA PHE A 201 49.37 -47.74 2.33
C PHE A 201 50.44 -46.93 1.57
N SER A 202 50.24 -45.61 1.44
CA SER A 202 51.18 -44.73 0.74
C SER A 202 52.47 -44.49 1.52
N GLU A 203 52.39 -44.33 2.85
CA GLU A 203 53.55 -44.17 3.74
C GLU A 203 54.52 -45.37 3.60
N MET A 204 54.00 -46.59 3.50
CA MET A 204 54.82 -47.77 3.24
C MET A 204 55.32 -47.86 1.80
N ALA A 205 54.52 -47.45 0.80
CA ALA A 205 54.92 -47.48 -0.61
C ALA A 205 56.11 -46.54 -0.89
N VAL A 206 56.20 -45.41 -0.18
CA VAL A 206 57.35 -44.49 -0.22
C VAL A 206 58.60 -45.10 0.43
N GLN A 207 58.42 -46.01 1.39
CA GLN A 207 59.50 -46.64 2.15
C GLN A 207 60.09 -47.90 1.48
N GLN A 208 59.43 -48.53 0.50
CA GLN A 208 59.86 -49.85 -0.01
C GLN A 208 59.79 -50.04 -1.54
N ARG A 209 60.95 -50.31 -2.15
CA ARG A 209 61.12 -50.97 -3.49
C ARG A 209 61.52 -52.45 -3.36
N ARG A 210 61.23 -53.12 -2.22
CA ARG A 210 61.59 -54.53 -1.93
C ARG A 210 60.40 -55.31 -1.39
N VAL A 211 60.50 -56.65 -1.45
CA VAL A 211 59.49 -57.61 -0.97
C VAL A 211 59.24 -57.42 0.54
N LEU A 212 57.95 -57.25 0.90
CA LEU A 212 57.47 -57.07 2.26
C LEU A 212 57.81 -58.28 3.14
N LYS A 213 58.31 -58.04 4.37
CA LYS A 213 58.48 -59.10 5.37
C LYS A 213 57.14 -59.44 6.03
N ARG A 214 57.01 -60.69 6.52
CA ARG A 214 55.78 -61.18 7.18
C ARG A 214 55.34 -60.28 8.35
N GLU A 215 56.28 -59.83 9.17
CA GLU A 215 56.03 -58.97 10.34
C GLU A 215 55.49 -57.58 9.94
N GLU A 216 55.99 -57.02 8.84
CA GLU A 216 55.55 -55.73 8.31
C GLU A 216 54.13 -55.82 7.74
N LEU A 217 53.81 -56.94 7.08
CA LEU A 217 52.46 -57.23 6.59
C LEU A 217 51.46 -57.44 7.74
N GLU A 218 51.87 -58.15 8.80
CA GLU A 218 51.02 -58.38 9.97
C GLU A 218 50.69 -57.07 10.70
N ASN A 219 51.68 -56.19 10.86
CA ASN A 219 51.46 -54.85 11.41
C ASN A 219 50.50 -54.02 10.56
N LEU A 220 50.63 -54.07 9.23
CA LEU A 220 49.73 -53.37 8.32
C LEU A 220 48.27 -53.88 8.45
N ILE A 221 48.09 -55.20 8.50
CA ILE A 221 46.76 -55.80 8.66
C ILE A 221 46.16 -55.37 10.00
N ASN A 222 46.95 -55.40 11.09
CA ASN A 222 46.51 -54.96 12.40
C ASN A 222 46.10 -53.49 12.43
N GLU A 223 46.85 -52.61 11.77
CA GLU A 223 46.51 -51.19 11.64
C GLU A 223 45.24 -50.96 10.80
N ALA A 224 45.08 -51.67 9.68
CA ALA A 224 43.88 -51.59 8.86
C ALA A 224 42.63 -52.04 9.64
N ILE A 225 42.74 -53.14 10.39
CA ILE A 225 41.70 -53.63 11.29
C ILE A 225 41.42 -52.60 12.38
N HIS A 226 42.46 -51.99 12.97
CA HIS A 226 42.29 -50.98 14.01
C HIS A 226 41.51 -49.75 13.50
N ILE A 227 41.87 -49.25 12.31
CA ILE A 227 41.17 -48.14 11.64
C ILE A 227 39.69 -48.51 11.42
N GLN A 228 39.42 -49.72 10.90
CA GLN A 228 38.06 -50.16 10.64
C GLN A 228 37.23 -50.33 11.92
N ILE A 229 37.80 -50.90 12.99
CA ILE A 229 37.15 -51.04 14.29
C ILE A 229 36.85 -49.66 14.90
N LYS A 230 37.78 -48.72 14.80
CA LYS A 230 37.61 -47.36 15.32
C LYS A 230 36.44 -46.65 14.62
N CYS A 231 36.41 -46.62 13.28
CA CYS A 231 35.33 -46.01 12.52
C CYS A 231 33.97 -46.68 12.80
N LEU A 232 33.93 -48.01 12.89
CA LEU A 232 32.71 -48.74 13.20
C LEU A 232 32.20 -48.44 14.61
N LYS A 233 33.09 -48.33 15.60
CA LYS A 233 32.73 -47.97 16.98
C LYS A 233 32.10 -46.57 17.04
N GLU A 234 32.70 -45.60 16.36
CA GLU A 234 32.19 -44.22 16.30
C GLU A 234 30.81 -44.16 15.62
N LEU A 235 30.65 -44.87 14.50
CA LEU A 235 29.36 -44.97 13.79
C LEU A 235 28.27 -45.57 14.70
N LEU A 236 28.54 -46.73 15.31
CA LEU A 236 27.58 -47.42 16.19
C LEU A 236 27.18 -46.55 17.38
N GLN A 237 28.14 -45.87 18.00
CA GLN A 237 27.87 -44.98 19.13
C GLN A 237 26.93 -43.83 18.73
N TYR A 238 27.17 -43.23 17.55
CA TYR A 238 26.32 -42.15 17.05
C TYR A 238 24.93 -42.64 16.60
N GLU A 239 24.84 -43.79 15.95
CA GLU A 239 23.57 -44.40 15.54
C GLU A 239 22.70 -44.75 16.75
N ILE A 240 23.28 -45.31 17.81
CA ILE A 240 22.56 -45.61 19.05
C ILE A 240 22.00 -44.31 19.65
N GLN A 241 22.86 -43.30 19.82
CA GLN A 241 22.44 -42.01 20.39
C GLN A 241 21.32 -41.38 19.56
N THR A 242 21.48 -41.33 18.23
CA THR A 242 20.48 -40.72 17.36
C THR A 242 19.19 -41.52 17.31
N THR A 243 19.25 -42.84 17.45
CA THR A 243 18.05 -43.68 17.53
C THR A 243 17.24 -43.36 18.77
N PHE A 244 17.88 -43.17 19.93
CA PHE A 244 17.20 -42.72 21.15
C PHE A 244 16.58 -41.33 20.97
N ASP A 245 17.33 -40.37 20.40
CA ASP A 245 16.81 -39.03 20.11
C ASP A 245 15.56 -39.09 19.20
N ILE A 246 15.60 -39.91 18.13
CA ILE A 246 14.46 -40.08 17.22
C ILE A 246 13.26 -40.73 17.92
N LEU A 247 13.50 -41.71 18.79
CA LEU A 247 12.43 -42.35 19.56
C LEU A 247 11.77 -41.35 20.52
N ASP A 248 12.55 -40.48 21.16
CA ASP A 248 12.03 -39.42 22.03
C ASP A 248 11.18 -38.43 21.23
N LEU A 249 11.65 -37.96 20.08
CA LEU A 249 10.88 -37.10 19.17
C LEU A 249 9.56 -37.75 18.74
N LYS A 250 9.57 -39.04 18.42
CA LYS A 250 8.36 -39.81 18.08
C LYS A 250 7.41 -39.94 19.26
N LEU A 251 7.93 -40.13 20.47
CA LEU A 251 7.14 -40.18 21.69
C LEU A 251 6.45 -38.84 21.94
N GLN A 252 7.20 -37.73 21.86
CA GLN A 252 6.67 -36.37 21.98
C GLN A 252 5.55 -36.13 20.94
N LYS A 253 5.77 -36.52 19.69
CA LYS A 253 4.76 -36.44 18.62
C LYS A 253 3.49 -37.23 18.96
N LYS A 254 3.62 -38.43 19.53
CA LYS A 254 2.46 -39.25 19.94
C LYS A 254 1.71 -38.61 21.11
N THR A 255 2.42 -38.10 22.11
CA THR A 255 1.83 -37.39 23.25
C THR A 255 1.03 -36.16 22.80
N LEU A 256 1.57 -35.37 21.87
CA LEU A 256 0.86 -34.21 21.31
C LEU A 256 -0.43 -34.61 20.57
N ASN A 257 -0.39 -35.69 19.79
CA ASN A 257 -1.59 -36.19 19.10
C ASN A 257 -2.66 -36.74 20.04
N LEU A 258 -2.27 -37.33 21.18
CA LEU A 258 -3.21 -37.82 22.20
C LEU A 258 -3.89 -36.66 22.96
N ASN A 259 -3.19 -35.53 23.09
CA ASN A 259 -3.70 -34.32 23.74
C ASN A 259 -4.41 -33.36 22.75
N ALA A 260 -4.63 -33.79 21.51
CA ALA A 260 -5.29 -32.97 20.50
C ALA A 260 -6.75 -32.67 20.91
N PRO A 261 -7.21 -31.41 20.84
CA PRO A 261 -8.61 -31.07 21.07
C PRO A 261 -9.51 -31.86 20.11
N ILE A 262 -10.49 -32.58 20.66
CA ILE A 262 -11.52 -33.25 19.87
C ILE A 262 -12.25 -32.18 19.06
N PRO A 263 -12.37 -32.30 17.72
CA PRO A 263 -13.17 -31.35 16.95
C PRO A 263 -14.60 -31.37 17.49
N PHE A 264 -15.11 -30.21 17.90
CA PHE A 264 -16.53 -30.05 18.20
C PHE A 264 -17.34 -30.63 17.03
N PRO A 265 -18.36 -31.46 17.26
CA PRO A 265 -19.17 -31.97 16.17
C PRO A 265 -19.84 -30.78 15.50
N LEU A 266 -19.54 -30.60 14.21
CA LEU A 266 -20.17 -29.60 13.36
C LEU A 266 -21.68 -29.73 13.48
N SER A 267 -22.32 -28.67 13.96
CA SER A 267 -23.76 -28.49 13.94
C SER A 267 -24.28 -28.83 12.55
N ILE A 268 -25.26 -29.73 12.52
CA ILE A 268 -26.01 -30.16 11.33
C ILE A 268 -26.46 -28.91 10.56
N SER A 269 -25.77 -28.63 9.46
CA SER A 269 -26.20 -27.65 8.46
C SER A 269 -27.45 -28.20 7.78
N GLY A 270 -28.55 -27.45 7.89
CA GLY A 270 -29.79 -27.74 7.21
C GLY A 270 -29.60 -27.80 5.71
N GLN A 271 -30.05 -28.89 5.10
CA GLN A 271 -30.25 -28.93 3.65
C GLN A 271 -31.42 -28.00 3.27
N PRO A 272 -31.29 -27.18 2.22
CA PRO A 272 -32.42 -26.64 1.51
C PRO A 272 -32.78 -27.55 0.32
N GLY A 273 -34.05 -27.94 0.24
CA GLY A 273 -34.71 -28.25 -1.03
C GLY A 273 -34.83 -29.73 -1.39
N GLN A 274 -35.91 -30.37 -0.95
CA GLN A 274 -36.77 -31.11 -1.87
C GLN A 274 -38.20 -31.12 -1.32
N ASP A 275 -38.96 -30.14 -1.78
CA ASP A 275 -40.41 -30.09 -1.68
C ASP A 275 -40.96 -30.96 -2.81
N GLU A 276 -41.36 -32.19 -2.49
CA GLU A 276 -42.52 -32.86 -3.10
C GLU A 276 -42.68 -34.25 -2.46
N SER A 277 -43.75 -34.40 -1.68
CA SER A 277 -44.69 -35.52 -1.75
C SER A 277 -45.27 -35.89 -0.37
N LEU A 278 -46.59 -36.04 -0.39
CA LEU A 278 -47.40 -36.89 0.49
C LEU A 278 -47.74 -36.34 1.88
N LYS A 279 -48.84 -35.57 1.86
CA LYS A 279 -49.94 -35.64 2.83
C LYS A 279 -50.05 -37.04 3.45
N THR A 280 -50.09 -37.13 4.79
CA THR A 280 -51.16 -37.85 5.50
C THR A 280 -51.15 -37.57 7.01
N ASN A 281 -52.34 -37.20 7.50
CA ASN A 281 -52.88 -37.53 8.83
C ASN A 281 -52.25 -36.92 10.09
N LYS A 282 -52.87 -35.83 10.58
CA LYS A 282 -53.32 -35.70 11.99
C LYS A 282 -54.17 -34.44 12.20
N ALA A 283 -55.46 -34.54 11.89
CA ALA A 283 -56.48 -33.61 12.38
C ALA A 283 -57.48 -34.39 13.25
N ARG A 284 -57.20 -34.53 14.56
CA ARG A 284 -58.19 -34.93 15.57
C ARG A 284 -57.75 -34.42 16.94
N LYS A 285 -58.25 -33.24 17.32
CA LYS A 285 -58.70 -32.84 18.68
C LYS A 285 -58.71 -31.32 18.80
N ALA A 286 -59.79 -30.67 18.38
CA ALA A 286 -60.27 -29.40 18.94
C ALA A 286 -61.59 -28.99 18.27
N LYS A 287 -62.70 -29.65 18.63
CA LYS A 287 -64.06 -29.08 18.52
C LYS A 287 -65.03 -29.93 19.34
N LYS A 288 -64.97 -29.74 20.65
CA LYS A 288 -65.97 -30.24 21.60
C LYS A 288 -66.31 -29.12 22.58
N ALA A 289 -66.93 -28.06 22.06
CA ALA A 289 -67.75 -27.11 22.82
C ALA A 289 -68.41 -26.15 21.82
N LYS A 290 -69.70 -25.85 22.06
CA LYS A 290 -70.60 -25.00 21.25
C LYS A 290 -71.05 -25.59 19.91
N ASP A 291 -72.06 -26.45 19.97
CA ASP A 291 -73.39 -25.98 19.56
C ASP A 291 -74.48 -26.88 20.14
N LYS A 292 -74.91 -26.50 21.34
CA LYS A 292 -76.18 -26.91 21.92
C LYS A 292 -77.03 -25.65 21.96
N ARG A 293 -77.56 -25.24 20.80
CA ARG A 293 -78.67 -24.30 20.67
C ARG A 293 -79.26 -24.42 19.25
N GLN A 294 -80.54 -24.79 19.23
CA GLN A 294 -81.50 -24.61 18.14
C GLN A 294 -81.30 -25.51 16.90
N SER A 295 -81.60 -26.81 17.01
CA SER A 295 -82.93 -27.32 16.63
C SER A 295 -84.09 -26.44 17.08
N LYS A 296 -84.58 -25.60 16.15
CA LYS A 296 -85.99 -25.22 15.92
C LYS A 296 -86.03 -24.17 14.80
N ASP A 297 -87.00 -24.32 13.90
CA ASP A 297 -87.31 -23.53 12.71
C ASP A 297 -86.38 -23.75 11.52
N SER A 298 -86.74 -24.62 10.58
CA SER A 298 -87.77 -24.23 9.61
C SER A 298 -88.56 -25.44 9.12
N LEU A 299 -89.77 -25.61 9.67
CA LEU A 299 -90.88 -26.24 8.96
C LEU A 299 -91.64 -25.11 8.24
N LYS A 300 -92.12 -25.39 7.02
CA LYS A 300 -93.02 -24.62 6.16
C LYS A 300 -92.41 -23.60 5.19
N LYS A 301 -92.13 -24.12 3.99
CA LYS A 301 -92.88 -23.71 2.78
C LYS A 301 -93.41 -24.98 2.10
N ASN A 302 -94.70 -25.23 2.24
CA ASN A 302 -95.64 -25.73 1.23
C ASN A 302 -96.95 -26.14 1.94
N HIS A 303 -98.00 -25.33 1.71
CA HIS A 303 -99.40 -25.44 2.11
C HIS A 303 -99.76 -25.44 3.62
#